data_AF-A0A523XL12-F1
#
_entry.id   AF-A0A523XL12-F1
#
_cell.length_a   1.000
_cell.length_b   1.000
_cell.length_c   1.000
_cell.angle_alpha   90.00
_cell.angle_beta   90.00
_cell.angle_gamma   90.00
#
_symmetry.space_group_name_H-M   'P 1'
#
loop_
_entity.id
_entity.type
_entity.pdbx_description
1 polymer ?
#
loop_
_entity_poly.entity_id
_entity_poly.type
_entity_poly.pdbx_seq_one_letter_code
_entity_poly.pdbx_strand_id
1 'polypeptide(L)'
;MREDKEKTRLEYVDDLTGLHNRRYFRERLLEEKRKADAKGLSFALMMIDLDNFKPINDRHGHLTGDQVLTEVGRLLEMSVRPSDTLCRYAGDEFVVTLPEIEEDDVIEVAERIRNNFAGASWVDEKGEPIQPVTCSLGYALYSEKGRGLNELVGGADQALYVAKRRGGNGYAGETDLHKEPIGRPLNTTPHIVGREEKLVRLRSFLEPIHEEKGKLMLIHGEAGVGKTRLVKELQQVLERRGGIALLGDCHEETRSIPYYPFREAFNRFFDERKDAGFSLLEDLPEYSQRELARILPRLKH
;
A
#
# COMPACT_ATOMS: atom_id res chain seq x y z
N MET A 1 11.25 -34.79 7.32
CA MET A 1 11.57 -34.39 5.92
C MET A 1 10.34 -34.10 5.06
N ARG A 2 9.27 -34.92 5.02
CA ARG A 2 8.03 -34.54 4.30
C ARG A 2 7.25 -33.43 5.03
N GLU A 3 7.08 -33.56 6.34
CA GLU A 3 6.41 -32.55 7.17
C GLU A 3 7.14 -31.19 7.17
N ASP A 4 8.48 -31.15 7.22
CA ASP A 4 9.24 -29.89 7.12
C ASP A 4 9.07 -29.20 5.76
N LYS A 5 9.08 -29.96 4.65
CA LYS A 5 8.88 -29.40 3.31
C LYS A 5 7.47 -28.85 3.11
N GLU A 6 6.47 -29.50 3.71
CA GLU A 6 5.07 -29.07 3.66
C GLU A 6 4.83 -27.84 4.54
N LYS A 7 5.52 -27.76 5.69
CA LYS A 7 5.55 -26.57 6.56
C LYS A 7 6.18 -25.37 5.86
N THR A 8 7.32 -25.54 5.17
CA THR A 8 7.96 -24.45 4.40
C THR A 8 7.14 -24.04 3.18
N ARG A 9 6.38 -24.95 2.57
CA ARG A 9 5.51 -24.65 1.43
C ARG A 9 4.37 -23.71 1.84
N LEU A 10 3.67 -24.00 2.94
CA LEU A 10 2.58 -23.15 3.46
C LEU A 10 3.07 -21.77 3.95
N GLU A 11 4.36 -21.64 4.30
CA GLU A 11 4.92 -20.36 4.74
C GLU A 11 5.11 -19.36 3.60
N TYR A 12 5.34 -19.83 2.37
CA TYR A 12 5.78 -18.99 1.25
C TYR A 12 4.95 -19.10 -0.03
N VAL A 13 3.94 -19.96 -0.06
CA VAL A 13 3.06 -20.16 -1.22
C VAL A 13 1.64 -19.68 -0.88
N ASP A 14 0.94 -19.15 -1.87
CA ASP A 14 -0.48 -18.83 -1.84
C ASP A 14 -1.28 -20.08 -2.24
N ASP A 15 -2.18 -20.52 -1.35
CA ASP A 15 -2.89 -21.80 -1.52
C ASP A 15 -3.85 -21.80 -2.73
N LEU A 16 -4.36 -20.64 -3.14
CA LEU A 16 -5.31 -20.53 -4.25
C LEU A 16 -4.60 -20.58 -5.62
N THR A 17 -3.56 -19.77 -5.78
CA THR A 17 -2.90 -19.58 -7.09
C THR A 17 -1.68 -20.46 -7.26
N GLY A 18 -1.13 -21.03 -6.18
CA GLY A 18 0.13 -21.77 -6.19
C GLY A 18 1.38 -20.90 -6.37
N LEU A 19 1.20 -19.58 -6.54
CA LEU A 19 2.28 -18.61 -6.61
C LEU A 19 2.93 -18.36 -5.25
N HIS A 20 4.05 -17.67 -5.23
CA HIS A 20 4.63 -17.19 -3.98
C HIS A 20 3.71 -16.17 -3.29
N ASN A 21 3.74 -16.12 -1.97
CA ASN A 21 2.93 -15.20 -1.19
C ASN A 21 3.70 -13.91 -0.84
N ARG A 22 3.00 -12.97 -0.20
CA ARG A 22 3.56 -11.70 0.27
C ARG A 22 4.80 -11.81 1.16
N ARG A 23 4.91 -12.88 1.96
CA ARG A 23 6.07 -13.08 2.84
C ARG A 23 7.31 -13.36 2.00
N TYR A 24 7.19 -14.26 1.03
CA TYR A 24 8.26 -14.58 0.09
C TYR A 24 8.73 -13.34 -0.67
N PHE A 25 7.78 -12.56 -1.20
CA PHE A 25 8.07 -11.29 -1.88
C PHE A 25 8.98 -10.37 -1.05
N ARG A 26 8.65 -10.13 0.21
CA ARG A 26 9.42 -9.20 1.06
C ARG A 26 10.85 -9.64 1.28
N GLU A 27 11.05 -10.95 1.50
CA GLU A 27 12.37 -11.52 1.72
C GLU A 27 13.18 -11.48 0.42
N ARG A 28 12.59 -11.89 -0.69
CA ARG A 28 13.25 -11.91 -1.99
C ARG A 28 13.60 -10.51 -2.51
N LEU A 29 12.72 -9.52 -2.32
CA LEU A 29 12.98 -8.13 -2.71
C LEU A 29 14.18 -7.56 -1.94
N LEU A 30 14.31 -7.87 -0.65
CA LEU A 30 15.46 -7.46 0.15
C LEU A 30 16.76 -8.10 -0.33
N GLU A 31 16.72 -9.38 -0.71
CA GLU A 31 17.86 -10.06 -1.31
C GLU A 31 18.26 -9.47 -2.66
N GLU A 32 17.29 -9.17 -3.53
CA GLU A 32 17.56 -8.57 -4.84
C GLU A 32 18.19 -7.18 -4.69
N LYS A 33 17.70 -6.35 -3.77
CA LYS A 33 18.38 -5.08 -3.45
C LYS A 33 19.82 -5.28 -3.01
N ARG A 34 20.09 -6.24 -2.12
CA ARG A 34 21.47 -6.52 -1.67
C ARG A 34 22.36 -6.96 -2.83
N LYS A 35 21.86 -7.78 -3.76
CA LYS A 35 22.59 -8.19 -4.96
C LYS A 35 22.86 -7.01 -5.88
N ALA A 36 21.85 -6.19 -6.15
CA ALA A 36 21.95 -4.97 -6.95
C ALA A 36 23.00 -4.00 -6.38
N ASP A 37 22.94 -3.72 -5.07
CA ASP A 37 23.90 -2.84 -4.39
C ASP A 37 25.35 -3.34 -4.42
N ALA A 38 25.52 -4.68 -4.37
CA ALA A 38 26.82 -5.32 -4.35
C ALA A 38 27.46 -5.40 -5.74
N LYS A 39 26.66 -5.67 -6.78
CA LYS A 39 27.12 -5.90 -8.15
C LYS A 39 26.94 -4.71 -9.09
N GLY A 40 26.23 -3.65 -8.66
CA GLY A 40 25.87 -2.53 -9.51
C GLY A 40 24.86 -2.92 -10.60
N LEU A 41 23.96 -3.85 -10.29
CA LEU A 41 22.93 -4.33 -11.22
C LEU A 41 21.62 -3.57 -11.02
N SER A 42 20.84 -3.45 -12.09
CA SER A 42 19.47 -2.96 -12.09
C SER A 42 18.48 -4.07 -11.80
N PHE A 43 17.32 -3.73 -11.24
CA PHE A 43 16.14 -4.61 -11.22
C PHE A 43 14.87 -3.76 -11.23
N ALA A 44 13.74 -4.34 -11.62
CA ALA A 44 12.46 -3.67 -11.56
C ALA A 44 11.51 -4.34 -10.58
N LEU A 45 10.62 -3.53 -10.01
CA LEU A 45 9.43 -3.97 -9.30
C LEU A 45 8.20 -3.58 -10.12
N MET A 46 7.35 -4.55 -10.41
CA MET A 46 6.07 -4.35 -11.10
C MET A 46 4.94 -4.78 -10.17
N MET A 47 3.98 -3.88 -9.94
CA MET A 47 2.71 -4.14 -9.26
C MET A 47 1.61 -4.30 -10.28
N ILE A 48 0.73 -5.27 -10.07
CA ILE A 48 -0.32 -5.67 -11.01
C ILE A 48 -1.62 -5.76 -10.21
N ASP A 49 -2.68 -5.14 -10.71
CA ASP A 49 -4.01 -5.19 -10.09
C ASP A 49 -5.07 -5.44 -11.16
N LEU A 50 -5.94 -6.41 -10.91
CA LEU A 50 -7.01 -6.77 -11.84
C LEU A 50 -8.04 -5.63 -11.96
N ASP A 51 -8.42 -5.28 -13.18
CA ASP A 51 -9.44 -4.26 -13.37
C ASP A 51 -10.83 -4.85 -13.14
N ASN A 52 -11.64 -4.17 -12.33
CA ASN A 52 -13.05 -4.52 -12.10
C ASN A 52 -13.28 -5.97 -11.61
N PHE A 53 -12.37 -6.52 -10.78
CA PHE A 53 -12.50 -7.89 -10.28
C PHE A 53 -13.67 -8.09 -9.30
N LYS A 54 -13.95 -7.12 -8.41
CA LYS A 54 -15.07 -7.19 -7.47
C LYS A 54 -16.44 -7.44 -8.16
N PRO A 55 -16.81 -6.73 -9.25
CA PRO A 55 -17.99 -7.08 -10.05
C PRO A 55 -18.07 -8.53 -10.55
N ILE A 56 -16.94 -9.21 -10.79
CA ILE A 56 -16.93 -10.63 -11.19
C ILE A 56 -17.41 -11.49 -10.02
N ASN A 57 -16.87 -11.26 -8.82
CA ASN A 57 -17.33 -11.93 -7.60
C ASN A 57 -18.81 -11.67 -7.32
N ASP A 58 -19.23 -10.41 -7.44
CA ASP A 58 -20.61 -10.00 -7.15
C ASP A 58 -21.61 -10.64 -8.14
N ARG A 59 -21.21 -10.85 -9.39
CA ARG A 59 -22.08 -11.38 -10.45
C ARG A 59 -22.05 -12.91 -10.57
N HIS A 60 -20.87 -13.52 -10.41
CA HIS A 60 -20.64 -14.94 -10.69
C HIS A 60 -20.26 -15.77 -9.46
N GLY A 61 -20.19 -15.12 -8.28
CA GLY A 61 -19.82 -15.76 -7.03
C GLY A 61 -18.31 -15.91 -6.84
N HIS A 62 -17.91 -16.15 -5.59
CA HIS A 62 -16.50 -16.26 -5.19
C HIS A 62 -15.77 -17.44 -5.82
N LEU A 63 -16.46 -18.56 -6.12
CA LEU A 63 -15.83 -19.70 -6.79
C LEU A 63 -15.35 -19.36 -8.20
N THR A 64 -16.15 -18.59 -8.95
CA THR A 64 -15.73 -18.03 -10.24
C THR A 64 -14.56 -17.06 -10.08
N GLY A 65 -14.60 -16.19 -9.07
CA GLY A 65 -13.49 -15.30 -8.77
C GLY A 65 -12.19 -16.03 -8.46
N ASP A 66 -12.27 -17.11 -7.68
CA ASP A 66 -11.14 -17.97 -7.34
C ASP A 66 -10.55 -18.63 -8.59
N GLN A 67 -11.39 -19.16 -9.48
CA GLN A 67 -10.96 -19.71 -10.77
C GLN A 67 -10.28 -18.65 -11.65
N VAL A 68 -10.83 -17.43 -11.71
CA VAL A 68 -10.22 -16.31 -12.41
C VAL A 68 -8.84 -15.99 -11.85
N LEU A 69 -8.68 -15.96 -10.52
CA LEU A 69 -7.40 -15.69 -9.86
C LEU A 69 -6.36 -16.77 -10.14
N THR A 70 -6.78 -18.05 -10.16
CA THR A 70 -5.90 -19.16 -10.53
C THR A 70 -5.44 -19.03 -11.99
N GLU A 71 -6.34 -18.72 -12.92
CA GLU A 71 -6.00 -18.53 -14.33
C GLU A 71 -5.10 -17.30 -14.54
N VAL A 72 -5.37 -16.20 -13.84
CA VAL A 72 -4.49 -15.02 -13.80
C VAL A 72 -3.09 -15.42 -13.35
N GLY A 73 -2.96 -16.20 -12.28
CA GLY A 73 -1.66 -16.67 -11.79
C GLY A 73 -0.89 -17.45 -12.86
N ARG A 74 -1.58 -18.35 -13.57
CA ARG A 74 -1.02 -19.12 -14.69
C ARG A 74 -0.57 -18.23 -15.85
N LEU A 75 -1.39 -17.26 -16.25
CA LEU A 75 -1.06 -16.32 -17.33
C LEU A 75 0.14 -15.45 -16.98
N LEU A 76 0.22 -14.99 -15.72
CA LEU A 76 1.37 -14.23 -15.23
C LEU A 76 2.65 -15.08 -15.22
N GLU A 77 2.56 -16.34 -14.76
CA GLU A 77 3.71 -17.25 -14.73
C GLU A 77 4.26 -17.53 -16.15
N MET A 78 3.37 -17.70 -17.14
CA MET A 78 3.76 -17.80 -18.56
C MET A 78 4.37 -16.52 -19.14
N SER A 79 4.14 -15.38 -18.49
CA SER A 79 4.60 -14.08 -18.96
C SER A 79 5.95 -13.67 -18.39
N VAL A 80 6.52 -14.44 -17.46
CA VAL A 80 7.77 -14.09 -16.76
C VAL A 80 8.82 -15.20 -16.94
N ARG A 81 10.09 -14.86 -16.70
CA ARG A 81 11.22 -15.80 -16.77
C ARG A 81 11.32 -16.59 -15.45
N PRO A 82 11.95 -17.78 -15.44
CA PRO A 82 12.18 -18.52 -14.19
C PRO A 82 13.03 -17.79 -13.13
N SER A 83 13.82 -16.79 -13.55
CA SER A 83 14.60 -15.92 -12.65
C SER A 83 13.74 -14.89 -11.93
N ASP A 84 12.56 -14.59 -12.46
CA ASP A 84 11.69 -13.54 -11.98
C ASP A 84 10.90 -14.06 -10.77
N THR A 85 10.61 -13.17 -9.83
CA THR A 85 9.83 -13.53 -8.64
C THR A 85 8.42 -13.02 -8.78
N LEU A 86 7.50 -13.92 -9.13
CA LEU A 86 6.06 -13.65 -9.19
C LEU A 86 5.39 -14.06 -7.88
N CYS A 87 4.67 -13.14 -7.25
CA CYS A 87 3.92 -13.38 -6.03
C CYS A 87 2.49 -12.86 -6.13
N ARG A 88 1.55 -13.53 -5.47
CA ARG A 88 0.26 -12.93 -5.12
C ARG A 88 0.43 -12.13 -3.82
N TYR A 89 0.13 -10.85 -3.88
CA TYR A 89 0.40 -9.92 -2.79
C TYR A 89 -0.77 -9.82 -1.80
N ALA A 90 -1.98 -9.62 -2.31
CA ALA A 90 -3.22 -9.63 -1.54
C ALA A 90 -4.43 -9.64 -2.50
N GLY A 91 -5.48 -10.43 -2.24
CA GLY A 91 -6.71 -10.36 -3.04
C GLY A 91 -6.44 -10.59 -4.54
N ASP A 92 -6.66 -9.56 -5.34
CA ASP A 92 -6.44 -9.46 -6.78
C ASP A 92 -5.16 -8.69 -7.18
N GLU A 93 -4.31 -8.38 -6.21
CA GLU A 93 -3.02 -7.73 -6.40
C GLU A 93 -1.89 -8.77 -6.52
N PHE A 94 -1.07 -8.62 -7.56
CA PHE A 94 0.13 -9.42 -7.82
C PHE A 94 1.37 -8.53 -7.91
N VAL A 95 2.53 -9.09 -7.65
CA VAL A 95 3.81 -8.38 -7.76
C VAL A 95 4.84 -9.25 -8.46
N VAL A 96 5.65 -8.61 -9.30
CA VAL A 96 6.77 -9.24 -10.00
C VAL A 96 8.05 -8.47 -9.69
N THR A 97 9.07 -9.17 -9.21
CA THR A 97 10.44 -8.64 -9.17
C THR A 97 11.21 -9.19 -10.35
N LEU A 98 11.76 -8.30 -11.18
CA LEU A 98 12.45 -8.60 -12.44
C LEU A 98 13.94 -8.27 -12.26
N PRO A 99 14.81 -9.25 -11.97
CA PRO A 99 16.24 -9.02 -11.79
C PRO A 99 16.94 -8.69 -13.11
N GLU A 100 18.01 -7.89 -13.05
CA GLU A 100 18.93 -7.66 -14.17
C GLU A 100 18.19 -7.21 -15.44
N ILE A 101 17.40 -6.14 -15.31
CA ILE A 101 16.48 -5.67 -16.33
C ILE A 101 16.55 -4.15 -16.50
N GLU A 102 16.43 -3.70 -17.74
CA GLU A 102 16.34 -2.29 -18.11
C GLU A 102 14.89 -1.87 -18.41
N GLU A 103 14.62 -0.55 -18.49
CA GLU A 103 13.25 -0.04 -18.62
C GLU A 103 12.49 -0.61 -19.84
N ASP A 104 13.14 -0.64 -20.99
CA ASP A 104 12.52 -1.12 -22.23
C ASP A 104 12.09 -2.60 -22.12
N ASP A 105 12.90 -3.44 -21.47
CA ASP A 105 12.59 -4.85 -21.22
C ASP A 105 11.41 -5.01 -20.23
N VAL A 106 11.28 -4.10 -19.25
CA VAL A 106 10.12 -4.09 -18.33
C VAL A 106 8.83 -3.81 -19.09
N ILE A 107 8.89 -2.88 -20.05
CA ILE A 107 7.76 -2.55 -20.93
C ILE A 107 7.37 -3.77 -21.77
N GLU A 108 8.34 -4.50 -22.33
CA GLU A 108 8.06 -5.74 -23.06
C GLU A 108 7.38 -6.81 -22.19
N VAL A 109 7.80 -6.95 -20.92
CA VAL A 109 7.14 -7.85 -19.96
C VAL A 109 5.70 -7.40 -19.71
N ALA A 110 5.47 -6.10 -19.49
CA ALA A 110 4.15 -5.56 -19.28
C ALA A 110 3.23 -5.81 -20.49
N GLU A 111 3.70 -5.53 -21.71
CA GLU A 111 2.95 -5.80 -22.93
C GLU A 111 2.66 -7.29 -23.13
N ARG A 112 3.62 -8.17 -22.84
CA ARG A 112 3.41 -9.62 -22.90
C ARG A 112 2.30 -10.08 -21.94
N ILE A 113 2.31 -9.58 -20.70
CA ILE A 113 1.24 -9.86 -19.73
C ILE A 113 -0.11 -9.44 -20.30
N ARG A 114 -0.21 -8.20 -20.81
CA ARG A 114 -1.46 -7.66 -21.36
C ARG A 114 -1.98 -8.46 -22.54
N ASN A 115 -1.10 -8.84 -23.46
CA ASN A 115 -1.45 -9.66 -24.62
C ASN A 115 -1.93 -11.05 -24.21
N ASN A 116 -1.32 -11.66 -23.20
CA ASN A 116 -1.77 -12.96 -22.68
C ASN A 116 -3.17 -12.87 -22.03
N PHE A 117 -3.47 -11.79 -21.32
CA PHE A 117 -4.82 -11.55 -20.78
C PHE A 117 -5.86 -11.33 -21.88
N ALA A 118 -5.50 -10.56 -22.91
CA ALA A 118 -6.38 -10.29 -24.05
C ALA A 118 -6.67 -11.55 -24.89
N GLY A 119 -5.71 -12.48 -24.97
CA GLY A 119 -5.86 -13.77 -25.67
C GLY A 119 -6.55 -14.86 -24.84
N ALA A 120 -6.77 -14.65 -23.54
CA ALA A 120 -7.37 -15.64 -22.67
C ALA A 120 -8.89 -15.74 -22.84
N SER A 121 -9.42 -16.96 -22.71
CA SER A 121 -10.85 -17.20 -22.63
C SER A 121 -11.29 -17.20 -21.17
N TRP A 122 -12.08 -16.20 -20.79
CA TRP A 122 -12.58 -16.05 -19.42
C TRP A 122 -13.94 -16.74 -19.31
N VAL A 123 -14.03 -17.72 -18.41
CA VAL A 123 -15.26 -18.50 -18.17
C VAL A 123 -15.58 -18.58 -16.68
N ASP A 124 -16.85 -18.79 -16.35
CA ASP A 124 -17.29 -19.05 -14.99
C ASP A 124 -17.07 -20.51 -14.56
N GLU A 125 -17.49 -20.85 -13.34
CA GLU A 125 -17.40 -22.20 -12.77
C GLU A 125 -18.14 -23.29 -13.59
N LYS A 126 -19.05 -22.89 -14.49
CA LYS A 126 -19.82 -23.77 -15.37
C LYS A 126 -19.23 -23.86 -16.77
N GLY A 127 -18.17 -23.11 -17.05
CA GLY A 127 -17.56 -23.00 -18.37
C GLY A 127 -18.26 -22.01 -19.30
N GLU A 128 -19.18 -21.19 -18.78
CA GLU A 128 -19.87 -20.17 -19.58
C GLU A 128 -18.99 -18.91 -19.72
N PRO A 129 -18.93 -18.27 -20.90
CA PRO A 129 -18.12 -17.08 -21.10
C PRO A 129 -18.51 -15.93 -20.17
N ILE A 130 -17.51 -15.27 -19.57
CA ILE A 130 -17.67 -14.05 -18.79
C ILE A 130 -17.00 -12.86 -19.47
N GLN A 131 -17.20 -11.67 -18.90
CA GLN A 131 -16.54 -10.46 -19.39
C GLN A 131 -15.00 -10.61 -19.35
N PRO A 132 -14.27 -10.12 -20.37
CA PRO A 132 -12.82 -10.20 -20.37
C PRO A 132 -12.21 -9.57 -19.13
N VAL A 133 -11.27 -10.27 -18.51
CA VAL A 133 -10.49 -9.75 -17.38
C VAL A 133 -9.27 -9.02 -17.94
N THR A 134 -9.07 -7.79 -17.49
CA THR A 134 -7.88 -6.99 -17.79
C THR A 134 -7.12 -6.69 -16.51
N CYS A 135 -5.89 -6.22 -16.66
CA CYS A 135 -5.09 -5.75 -15.54
C CYS A 135 -4.42 -4.42 -15.85
N SER A 136 -4.16 -3.67 -14.79
CA SER A 136 -3.30 -2.50 -14.82
C SER A 136 -1.99 -2.80 -14.13
N LEU A 137 -0.90 -2.23 -14.65
CA LEU A 137 0.45 -2.48 -14.18
C LEU A 137 1.16 -1.15 -13.84
N GLY A 138 1.90 -1.14 -12.75
CA GLY A 138 2.77 -0.03 -12.38
C GLY A 138 4.16 -0.55 -12.08
N TYR A 139 5.19 0.07 -12.66
CA TYR A 139 6.56 -0.37 -12.42
C TYR A 139 7.46 0.76 -11.94
N ALA A 140 8.51 0.38 -11.21
CA ALA A 140 9.59 1.25 -10.78
C ALA A 140 10.94 0.53 -10.91
N LEU A 141 11.98 1.30 -11.23
CA LEU A 141 13.32 0.77 -11.49
C LEU A 141 14.27 1.05 -10.34
N TYR A 142 14.88 0.00 -9.85
CA TYR A 142 16.05 0.12 -9.02
C TYR A 142 17.28 0.25 -9.92
N SER A 143 17.67 1.48 -10.24
CA SER A 143 18.86 1.78 -11.06
C SER A 143 19.97 2.50 -10.27
N GLU A 144 19.64 3.06 -9.11
CA GLU A 144 20.58 3.84 -8.28
C GLU A 144 20.88 3.15 -6.96
N LYS A 145 22.18 3.00 -6.66
CA LYS A 145 22.64 2.44 -5.39
C LYS A 145 22.17 3.32 -4.23
N GLY A 146 21.61 2.68 -3.20
CA GLY A 146 21.13 3.37 -2.00
C GLY A 146 19.66 3.78 -2.03
N ARG A 147 18.94 3.61 -3.15
CA ARG A 147 17.50 3.81 -3.21
C ARG A 147 16.78 2.93 -2.16
N GLY A 148 15.80 3.50 -1.47
CA GLY A 148 15.04 2.78 -0.44
C GLY A 148 14.01 1.82 -1.04
N LEU A 149 13.82 0.63 -0.44
CA LEU A 149 12.76 -0.29 -0.91
C LEU A 149 11.36 0.31 -0.79
N ASN A 150 11.10 1.10 0.25
CA ASN A 150 9.82 1.80 0.40
C ASN A 150 9.57 2.81 -0.71
N GLU A 151 10.63 3.46 -1.19
CA GLU A 151 10.57 4.41 -2.30
C GLU A 151 10.35 3.68 -3.64
N LEU A 152 10.99 2.52 -3.83
CA LEU A 152 10.76 1.67 -5.00
C LEU A 152 9.30 1.16 -5.06
N VAL A 153 8.81 0.59 -3.96
CA VAL A 153 7.42 0.13 -3.85
C VAL A 153 6.45 1.30 -4.03
N GLY A 154 6.73 2.45 -3.42
CA GLY A 154 5.91 3.65 -3.56
C GLY A 154 5.89 4.24 -4.97
N GLY A 155 6.97 4.08 -5.75
CA GLY A 155 7.03 4.45 -7.16
C GLY A 155 6.15 3.54 -8.02
N ALA A 156 6.26 2.22 -7.83
CA ALA A 156 5.45 1.25 -8.58
C ALA A 156 3.95 1.37 -8.28
N ASP A 157 3.58 1.59 -7.01
CA ASP A 157 2.19 1.84 -6.58
C ASP A 157 1.62 3.12 -7.21
N GLN A 158 2.39 4.22 -7.23
CA GLN A 158 1.98 5.45 -7.88
C GLN A 158 1.81 5.28 -9.39
N ALA A 159 2.70 4.53 -10.03
CA ALA A 159 2.61 4.25 -11.46
C ALA A 159 1.37 3.39 -11.75
N LEU A 160 1.08 2.39 -10.92
CA LEU A 160 -0.12 1.55 -11.05
C LEU A 160 -1.39 2.41 -10.99
N TYR A 161 -1.42 3.38 -10.06
CA TYR A 161 -2.51 4.34 -9.98
C TYR A 161 -2.67 5.18 -11.26
N VAL A 162 -1.56 5.62 -11.87
CA VAL A 162 -1.60 6.33 -13.15
C VAL A 162 -2.20 5.45 -14.25
N ALA A 163 -1.81 4.17 -14.31
CA ALA A 163 -2.38 3.21 -15.27
C ALA A 163 -3.91 3.05 -15.07
N LYS A 164 -4.37 2.89 -13.82
CA LYS A 164 -5.81 2.83 -13.49
C LYS A 164 -6.54 4.11 -13.88
N ARG A 165 -5.95 5.29 -13.65
CA ARG A 165 -6.54 6.59 -14.03
C ARG A 165 -6.64 6.80 -15.54
N ARG A 166 -5.74 6.20 -16.31
CA ARG A 166 -5.76 6.23 -17.79
C ARG A 166 -6.84 5.31 -18.39
N GLY A 167 -7.72 4.74 -17.56
CA GLY A 167 -8.83 3.87 -18.00
C GLY A 167 -8.63 2.40 -17.65
N GLY A 168 -7.58 2.07 -16.89
CA GLY A 168 -7.17 0.70 -16.64
C GLY A 168 -6.62 0.04 -17.90
N ASN A 169 -6.46 -1.29 -17.88
CA ASN A 169 -5.97 -2.06 -19.01
C ASN A 169 -4.77 -1.36 -19.66
N GLY A 170 -3.72 -1.09 -18.89
CA GLY A 170 -2.50 -0.43 -19.35
C GLY A 170 -1.37 -0.55 -18.33
N TYR A 171 -0.24 0.06 -18.65
CA TYR A 171 0.88 0.17 -17.73
C TYR A 171 1.37 1.61 -17.61
N ALA A 172 2.11 1.89 -16.56
CA ALA A 172 2.86 3.15 -16.42
C ALA A 172 4.15 2.90 -15.62
N GLY A 173 5.14 3.75 -15.89
CA GLY A 173 6.40 3.81 -15.15
C GLY A 173 6.52 5.07 -14.29
N GLU A 174 7.64 5.23 -13.59
CA GLU A 174 7.90 6.43 -12.79
C GLU A 174 8.03 7.70 -13.64
N THR A 175 8.47 7.55 -14.89
CA THR A 175 8.55 8.64 -15.88
C THR A 175 7.17 9.21 -16.24
N ASP A 176 6.10 8.44 -16.05
CA ASP A 176 4.71 8.89 -16.28
C ASP A 176 4.15 9.75 -15.15
N LEU A 177 4.75 9.70 -13.95
CA LEU A 177 4.27 10.42 -12.77
C LEU A 177 4.36 11.94 -12.95
N HIS A 178 5.34 12.41 -13.71
CA HIS A 178 5.59 13.84 -13.94
C HIS A 178 4.66 14.48 -14.99
N LYS A 179 3.97 13.67 -15.79
CA LYS A 179 3.09 14.15 -16.89
C LYS A 179 1.66 14.43 -16.44
N GLU A 180 1.27 13.93 -15.28
CA GLU A 180 -0.08 14.05 -14.72
C GLU A 180 -0.04 14.91 -13.45
N PRO A 181 -0.99 15.83 -13.23
CA PRO A 181 -1.17 16.46 -11.93
C PRO A 181 -1.44 15.35 -10.92
N ILE A 182 -0.44 15.07 -10.07
CA ILE A 182 -0.47 14.01 -9.07
C ILE A 182 -1.54 14.38 -8.04
N GLY A 183 -2.78 13.94 -8.28
CA GLY A 183 -3.72 13.65 -7.20
C GLY A 183 -3.11 12.47 -6.44
N ARG A 184 -2.45 12.77 -5.33
CA ARG A 184 -1.53 11.86 -4.62
C ARG A 184 -2.16 10.48 -4.28
N PRO A 185 -1.34 9.42 -4.30
CA PRO A 185 -1.75 8.02 -4.37
C PRO A 185 -2.70 7.58 -3.26
N LEU A 186 -3.63 6.70 -3.62
CA LEU A 186 -4.17 5.70 -2.68
C LEU A 186 -3.10 4.63 -2.56
N ASN A 187 -2.46 4.51 -1.39
CA ASN A 187 -1.66 3.34 -1.06
C ASN A 187 -2.52 2.08 -1.30
N THR A 188 -2.28 1.33 -2.38
CA THR A 188 -2.87 0.00 -2.59
C THR A 188 -2.06 -1.02 -1.81
N THR A 189 -2.29 -0.99 -0.50
CA THR A 189 -1.87 -2.04 0.41
C THR A 189 -2.83 -2.01 1.61
N PRO A 190 -3.35 -3.17 2.03
CA PRO A 190 -4.47 -3.81 1.37
C PRO A 190 -5.72 -2.91 1.40
N HIS A 191 -6.55 -3.02 0.36
CA HIS A 191 -7.97 -2.70 0.48
C HIS A 191 -8.55 -3.40 1.73
N ILE A 192 -8.93 -2.62 2.76
CA ILE A 192 -9.91 -3.09 3.73
C ILE A 192 -11.24 -3.04 3.00
N VAL A 193 -11.61 -4.16 2.38
CA VAL A 193 -12.93 -4.39 1.78
C VAL A 193 -14.01 -3.95 2.78
N GLY A 194 -14.97 -3.12 2.33
CA GLY A 194 -16.13 -2.70 3.13
C GLY A 194 -16.04 -1.33 3.84
N ARG A 195 -15.18 -0.39 3.40
CA ARG A 195 -15.06 0.95 4.00
C ARG A 195 -15.08 2.14 3.02
N GLU A 196 -15.62 1.97 1.82
CA GLU A 196 -15.71 3.02 0.79
C GLU A 196 -16.42 4.29 1.33
N GLU A 197 -17.55 4.14 2.03
CA GLU A 197 -18.25 5.27 2.69
C GLU A 197 -17.43 5.93 3.82
N LYS A 198 -16.64 5.14 4.57
CA LYS A 198 -15.81 5.65 5.67
C LYS A 198 -14.62 6.45 5.14
N LEU A 199 -14.03 6.04 4.00
CA LEU A 199 -12.94 6.78 3.35
C LEU A 199 -13.43 8.10 2.73
N VAL A 200 -14.63 8.12 2.14
CA VAL A 200 -15.28 9.37 1.70
C VAL A 200 -15.51 10.31 2.88
N ARG A 201 -16.08 9.79 3.99
CA ARG A 201 -16.29 10.57 5.22
C ARG A 201 -14.99 11.09 5.84
N LEU A 202 -13.92 10.29 5.79
CA LEU A 202 -12.58 10.68 6.24
C LEU A 202 -11.99 11.79 5.36
N ARG A 203 -12.12 11.68 4.04
CA ARG A 203 -11.65 12.72 3.10
C ARG A 203 -12.41 14.04 3.28
N SER A 204 -13.74 14.00 3.34
CA SER A 204 -14.56 15.20 3.61
C SER A 204 -14.30 15.79 4.99
N PHE A 205 -13.90 15.00 5.98
CA PHE A 205 -13.48 15.51 7.28
C PHE A 205 -12.15 16.29 7.21
N LEU A 206 -11.23 15.86 6.35
CA LEU A 206 -9.91 16.46 6.16
C LEU A 206 -9.88 17.64 5.16
N GLU A 207 -10.95 17.86 4.39
CA GLU A 207 -11.04 18.95 3.40
C GLU A 207 -11.05 20.37 4.02
N PRO A 208 -11.79 20.65 5.13
CA PRO A 208 -11.85 21.99 5.71
C PRO A 208 -10.65 22.40 6.58
N ILE A 209 -9.52 21.67 6.57
CA ILE A 209 -8.42 21.90 7.53
C ILE A 209 -7.69 23.23 7.31
N HIS A 210 -7.92 23.90 6.17
CA HIS A 210 -7.45 25.26 5.92
C HIS A 210 -8.28 26.34 6.64
N GLU A 211 -9.42 26.00 7.24
CA GLU A 211 -10.15 26.87 8.16
C GLU A 211 -9.59 26.63 9.57
N GLU A 212 -9.14 27.69 10.26
CA GLU A 212 -8.31 27.74 11.49
C GLU A 212 -8.77 26.94 12.74
N LYS A 213 -9.70 25.99 12.62
CA LYS A 213 -10.20 25.14 13.70
C LYS A 213 -9.63 23.72 13.58
N GLY A 214 -8.76 23.35 14.52
CA GLY A 214 -8.28 21.98 14.67
C GLY A 214 -9.43 20.98 14.83
N LYS A 215 -9.25 19.77 14.32
CA LYS A 215 -10.27 18.71 14.34
C LYS A 215 -9.79 17.49 15.11
N LEU A 216 -10.68 16.88 15.91
CA LEU A 216 -10.43 15.65 16.65
C LEU A 216 -11.13 14.46 16.01
N MET A 217 -10.40 13.35 15.82
CA MET A 217 -10.94 12.11 15.27
C MET A 217 -10.63 10.94 16.20
N LEU A 218 -11.65 10.12 16.48
CA LEU A 218 -11.51 8.89 17.27
C LEU A 218 -11.73 7.67 16.36
N ILE A 219 -10.75 6.77 16.33
CA ILE A 219 -10.79 5.55 15.52
C ILE A 219 -10.88 4.34 16.48
N HIS A 220 -12.03 3.67 16.49
CA HIS A 220 -12.29 2.49 17.31
C HIS A 220 -12.54 1.25 16.44
N GLY A 221 -12.35 0.06 17.02
CA GLY A 221 -12.56 -1.22 16.35
C GLY A 221 -11.79 -2.36 17.02
N GLU A 222 -12.05 -3.59 16.60
CA GLU A 222 -11.42 -4.80 17.16
C GLU A 222 -9.90 -4.82 16.97
N ALA A 223 -9.21 -5.64 17.77
CA ALA A 223 -7.78 -5.86 17.61
C ALA A 223 -7.47 -6.46 16.22
N GLY A 224 -6.33 -6.08 15.61
CA GLY A 224 -5.92 -6.61 14.30
C GLY A 224 -6.60 -5.98 13.07
N VAL A 225 -7.68 -5.19 13.22
CA VAL A 225 -8.43 -4.59 12.09
C VAL A 225 -7.69 -3.45 11.33
N GLY A 226 -6.41 -3.21 11.63
CA GLY A 226 -5.61 -2.21 10.91
C GLY A 226 -5.81 -0.75 11.31
N LYS A 227 -6.31 -0.45 12.52
CA LYS A 227 -6.50 0.94 13.01
C LYS A 227 -5.21 1.77 12.95
N THR A 228 -4.11 1.23 13.46
CA THR A 228 -2.80 1.88 13.47
C THR A 228 -2.32 2.20 12.05
N ARG A 229 -2.65 1.34 11.08
CA ARG A 229 -2.33 1.55 9.67
C ARG A 229 -3.15 2.70 9.09
N LEU A 230 -4.47 2.69 9.31
CA LEU A 230 -5.38 3.75 8.88
C LEU A 230 -4.95 5.12 9.44
N VAL A 231 -4.58 5.18 10.72
CA VAL A 231 -4.09 6.40 11.37
C VAL A 231 -2.84 6.94 10.67
N LYS A 232 -1.86 6.07 10.37
CA LYS A 232 -0.63 6.47 9.66
C LYS A 232 -0.92 6.99 8.24
N GLU A 233 -1.86 6.37 7.54
CA GLU A 233 -2.26 6.83 6.20
C GLU A 233 -2.92 8.22 6.26
N LEU A 234 -3.80 8.46 7.25
CA LEU A 234 -4.41 9.77 7.45
C LEU A 234 -3.39 10.85 7.85
N GLN A 235 -2.43 10.51 8.70
CA GLN A 235 -1.33 11.41 9.08
C GLN A 235 -0.57 11.87 7.83
N GLN A 236 -0.16 10.93 6.96
CA GLN A 236 0.55 11.26 5.74
C GLN A 236 -0.26 12.17 4.82
N VAL A 237 -1.58 11.97 4.70
CA VAL A 237 -2.46 12.83 3.91
C VAL A 237 -2.52 14.25 4.48
N LEU A 238 -2.58 14.37 5.81
CA LEU A 238 -2.67 15.65 6.51
C LEU A 238 -1.36 16.45 6.40
N GLU A 239 -0.23 15.82 6.68
CA GLU A 239 1.10 16.45 6.60
C GLU A 239 1.41 16.93 5.17
N ARG A 240 0.97 16.17 4.16
CA ARG A 240 1.10 16.52 2.75
C ARG A 240 0.32 17.77 2.34
N ARG A 241 -0.70 18.18 3.12
CA ARG A 241 -1.47 19.42 2.93
C ARG A 241 -0.97 20.57 3.81
N GLY A 242 0.19 20.41 4.45
CA GLY A 242 0.73 21.39 5.39
C GLY A 242 0.03 21.38 6.75
N GLY A 243 -0.85 20.40 7.00
CA GLY A 243 -1.49 20.22 8.29
C GLY A 243 -0.58 19.53 9.30
N ILE A 244 -0.88 19.72 10.59
CA ILE A 244 -0.17 19.08 11.69
C ILE A 244 -1.04 17.98 12.28
N ALA A 245 -0.49 16.77 12.42
CA ALA A 245 -1.14 15.63 13.06
C ALA A 245 -0.61 15.43 14.49
N LEU A 246 -1.49 15.17 15.44
CA LEU A 246 -1.15 14.71 16.80
C LEU A 246 -1.74 13.31 16.98
N LEU A 247 -0.91 12.31 17.29
CA LEU A 247 -1.32 10.90 17.32
C LEU A 247 -1.13 10.25 18.70
N GLY A 248 -2.24 9.86 19.33
CA GLY A 248 -2.26 9.15 20.61
C GLY A 248 -2.89 7.78 20.47
N ASP A 249 -2.30 6.78 21.14
CA ASP A 249 -2.84 5.43 21.20
C ASP A 249 -3.68 5.25 22.49
N CYS A 250 -4.61 4.29 22.46
CA CYS A 250 -5.45 3.96 23.60
C CYS A 250 -5.55 2.44 23.73
N HIS A 251 -5.04 1.91 24.85
CA HIS A 251 -5.06 0.50 25.19
C HIS A 251 -5.75 0.27 26.53
N GLU A 252 -6.35 -0.89 26.76
CA GLU A 252 -7.03 -1.21 28.03
C GLU A 252 -6.12 -1.02 29.25
N GLU A 253 -4.83 -1.33 29.09
CA GLU A 253 -3.77 -1.18 30.10
C GLU A 253 -3.58 0.28 30.56
N THR A 254 -3.95 1.24 29.72
CA THR A 254 -3.78 2.68 29.95
C THR A 254 -5.06 3.36 30.43
N ARG A 255 -6.16 2.60 30.59
CA ARG A 255 -7.50 3.11 30.93
C ARG A 255 -7.56 3.86 32.26
N SER A 256 -6.69 3.52 33.20
CA SER A 256 -6.62 4.16 34.53
C SER A 256 -5.83 5.48 34.53
N ILE A 257 -5.16 5.82 33.42
CA ILE A 257 -4.31 7.01 33.31
C ILE A 257 -5.12 8.14 32.63
N PRO A 258 -5.48 9.22 33.35
CA PRO A 258 -6.25 10.32 32.77
C PRO A 258 -5.52 10.97 31.60
N TYR A 259 -6.29 11.27 30.54
CA TYR A 259 -5.81 11.94 29.32
C TYR A 259 -4.66 11.24 28.60
N TYR A 260 -4.39 9.95 28.87
CA TYR A 260 -3.24 9.22 28.32
C TYR A 260 -3.04 9.41 26.80
N PRO A 261 -4.07 9.26 25.93
CA PRO A 261 -3.88 9.41 24.49
C PRO A 261 -3.41 10.82 24.11
N PHE A 262 -3.93 11.85 24.78
CA PHE A 262 -3.50 13.23 24.53
C PHE A 262 -2.06 13.45 25.00
N ARG A 263 -1.70 12.94 26.19
CA ARG A 263 -0.33 13.03 26.71
C ARG A 263 0.66 12.40 25.75
N GLU A 264 0.34 11.21 25.25
CA GLU A 264 1.15 10.49 24.28
C GLU A 264 1.27 11.26 22.95
N ALA A 265 0.15 11.76 22.42
CA ALA A 265 0.11 12.50 21.17
C ALA A 265 1.00 13.75 21.19
N PHE A 266 0.88 14.54 22.25
CA PHE A 266 1.70 15.73 22.42
C PHE A 266 3.17 15.38 22.68
N ASN A 267 3.47 14.41 23.54
CA ASN A 267 4.86 14.01 23.79
C ASN A 267 5.56 13.58 22.49
N ARG A 268 4.91 12.74 21.68
CA ARG A 268 5.44 12.33 20.37
C ARG A 268 5.71 13.54 19.48
N PHE A 269 4.76 14.47 19.39
CA PHE A 269 4.91 15.69 18.59
C PHE A 269 6.10 16.56 19.03
N PHE A 270 6.27 16.79 20.33
CA PHE A 270 7.37 17.59 20.86
C PHE A 270 8.72 16.87 20.73
N ASP A 271 8.76 15.55 20.96
CA ASP A 271 9.98 14.74 20.83
C ASP A 271 10.50 14.70 19.37
N GLU A 272 9.59 14.71 18.38
CA GLU A 272 9.91 14.75 16.95
C GLU A 272 10.34 16.15 16.46
N ARG A 273 9.96 17.22 17.17
CA ARG A 273 10.21 18.63 16.78
C ARG A 273 10.95 19.40 17.86
N LYS A 274 12.11 18.87 18.27
CA LYS A 274 12.92 19.33 19.41
C LYS A 274 13.17 20.84 19.48
N ASP A 275 13.13 21.56 18.36
CA ASP A 275 13.40 23.02 18.32
C ASP A 275 12.18 23.89 17.92
N ALA A 276 11.12 23.31 17.31
CA ALA A 276 9.99 24.08 16.76
C ALA A 276 8.67 23.92 17.54
N GLY A 277 8.58 22.92 18.42
CA GLY A 277 7.35 22.65 19.16
C GLY A 277 7.07 23.69 20.26
N PHE A 278 8.10 24.14 20.97
CA PHE A 278 7.93 25.03 22.13
C PHE A 278 7.52 26.45 21.75
N SER A 279 7.99 26.98 20.62
CA SER A 279 7.58 28.33 20.15
C SER A 279 6.08 28.40 19.81
N LEU A 280 5.47 27.30 19.36
CA LEU A 280 4.03 27.21 19.09
C LEU A 280 3.17 27.35 20.35
N LEU A 281 3.75 27.10 21.54
CA LEU A 281 3.04 27.22 22.81
C LEU A 281 3.00 28.67 23.31
N GLU A 282 4.01 29.48 22.96
CA GLU A 282 4.11 30.88 23.36
C GLU A 282 3.00 31.72 22.73
N ASP A 283 2.54 31.35 21.53
CA ASP A 283 1.45 32.00 20.81
C ASP A 283 0.04 31.64 21.34
N LEU A 284 -0.07 30.67 22.26
CA LEU A 284 -1.35 30.26 22.84
C LEU A 284 -1.76 31.19 24.00
N PRO A 285 -3.07 31.41 24.22
CA PRO A 285 -3.55 32.11 25.40
C PRO A 285 -3.07 31.46 26.71
N GLU A 286 -2.78 32.27 27.75
CA GLU A 286 -2.26 31.78 29.04
C GLU A 286 -3.08 30.64 29.65
N TYR A 287 -4.41 30.69 29.51
CA TYR A 287 -5.29 29.63 29.99
C TYR A 287 -4.98 28.28 29.33
N SER A 288 -4.79 28.28 28.01
CA SER A 288 -4.45 27.09 27.22
C SER A 288 -3.07 26.54 27.61
N GLN A 289 -2.10 27.41 27.86
CA GLN A 289 -0.77 27.01 28.34
C GLN A 289 -0.85 26.30 29.70
N ARG A 290 -1.65 26.84 30.65
CA ARG A 290 -1.84 26.24 31.98
C ARG A 290 -2.52 24.88 31.93
N GLU A 291 -3.52 24.71 31.07
CA GLU A 291 -4.18 23.41 30.89
C GLU A 291 -3.25 22.39 30.20
N LEU A 292 -2.48 22.80 29.19
CA LEU A 292 -1.48 21.94 28.55
C LEU A 292 -0.38 21.49 29.53
N ALA A 293 0.06 22.37 30.44
CA ALA A 293 1.03 22.04 31.49
C ALA A 293 0.52 21.00 32.52
N ARG A 294 -0.80 20.79 32.64
CA ARG A 294 -1.37 19.70 33.45
C ARG A 294 -1.27 18.35 32.74
N ILE A 295 -1.37 18.36 31.41
CA ILE A 295 -1.30 17.18 30.56
C ILE A 295 0.18 16.80 30.30
N LEU A 296 1.05 17.80 30.15
CA LEU A 296 2.46 17.64 29.80
C LEU A 296 3.36 18.33 30.84
N PRO A 297 3.76 17.62 31.91
CA PRO A 297 4.57 18.20 32.98
C PRO A 297 5.93 18.76 32.50
N ARG A 298 6.45 18.28 31.37
CA ARG A 298 7.71 18.75 30.76
C ARG A 298 7.62 20.16 30.14
N LEU A 299 6.41 20.70 29.95
CA LEU A 299 6.18 22.07 29.48
C LEU A 299 6.18 23.10 30.62
N LYS A 300 6.31 22.66 31.88
CA LYS A 300 6.55 23.59 32.98
C LYS A 300 8.00 24.03 32.93
N HIS A 301 8.22 25.32 32.64
CA HIS A 301 9.43 26.01 33.09
C HIS A 301 9.53 25.93 34.62
#